data_AF-A0A8E0S7M1-F1
#
_entry.id   AF-A0A8E0S7M1-F1
#
_cell.length_a   1.000
_cell.length_b   1.000
_cell.length_c   1.000
_cell.angle_alpha   90.00
_cell.angle_beta   90.00
_cell.angle_gamma   90.00
#
_symmetry.space_group_name_H-M   'P 1'
#
loop_
_entity.id
_entity.type
_entity.pdbx_description
1 polymer ?
#
loop_
_entity_poly.entity_id
_entity_poly.type
_entity_poly.pdbx_seq_one_letter_code
_entity_poly.pdbx_strand_id
1 'polypeptide(L)'
;MDIKMNIISSIDRPLKDKWNYGLFLPPSKGKAGKFLQEDRMLKEYPFDSSVGHLELKYKQRVYRVLKTNLNKLKKIHIKSNLKNFLDCVKSGDVDKVSKWLNKGLDPNFQWKDGGGKTENDLVFTYKLLEKRHVNCV
;
A
#
# COMPACT_ATOMS: atom_id res chain seq x y z
N MET A 1 -4.47 0.07 20.29
CA MET A 1 -5.24 -1.00 19.63
C MET A 1 -5.36 -0.64 18.17
N ASP A 2 -5.04 -1.56 17.25
CA ASP A 2 -5.07 -1.29 15.82
C ASP A 2 -6.53 -1.31 15.30
N ILE A 3 -7.08 -0.13 15.06
CA ILE A 3 -8.47 0.07 14.59
C ILE A 3 -8.71 -0.65 13.26
N LYS A 4 -7.70 -0.72 12.40
CA LYS A 4 -7.78 -1.45 11.12
C LYS A 4 -8.07 -2.93 11.38
N MET A 5 -7.36 -3.55 12.31
CA MET A 5 -7.53 -4.98 12.61
C MET A 5 -8.87 -5.28 13.27
N ASN A 6 -9.35 -4.39 14.13
CA ASN A 6 -10.69 -4.51 14.72
C ASN A 6 -11.79 -4.47 13.64
N ILE A 7 -11.72 -3.52 12.71
CA ILE A 7 -12.68 -3.41 11.60
C ILE A 7 -12.59 -4.64 10.68
N ILE A 8 -11.39 -5.10 10.35
CA ILE A 8 -11.20 -6.31 9.53
C ILE A 8 -11.82 -7.53 10.22
N SER A 9 -11.68 -7.64 11.55
CA SER A 9 -12.22 -8.77 12.33
C SER A 9 -13.74 -8.75 12.44
N SER A 10 -14.39 -7.59 12.31
CA SER A 10 -15.85 -7.45 12.38
C SER A 10 -16.55 -7.69 11.04
N ILE A 11 -15.82 -8.01 9.97
CA ILE A 11 -16.38 -8.30 8.65
C ILE A 11 -16.66 -9.80 8.56
N ASP A 12 -17.92 -10.18 8.39
CA ASP A 12 -18.37 -11.58 8.34
C ASP A 12 -17.70 -12.42 7.24
N ARG A 13 -17.19 -11.76 6.19
CA ARG A 13 -16.54 -12.42 5.06
C ARG A 13 -15.02 -12.27 5.16
N PRO A 14 -14.26 -13.36 4.98
CA PRO A 14 -12.81 -13.29 5.02
C PRO A 14 -12.29 -12.38 3.89
N LEU A 15 -11.59 -11.31 4.27
CA LEU A 15 -10.91 -10.44 3.31
C LEU A 15 -9.62 -11.09 2.83
N LYS A 16 -9.55 -11.33 1.52
CA LYS A 16 -8.30 -11.70 0.85
C LYS A 16 -7.30 -10.54 0.99
N ASP A 17 -6.03 -10.85 1.25
CA ASP A 17 -4.94 -9.86 1.26
C ASP A 17 -5.20 -8.69 2.24
N LYS A 18 -5.76 -9.01 3.43
CA LYS A 18 -6.18 -8.06 4.47
C LYS A 18 -5.20 -6.91 4.77
N TRP A 19 -3.90 -7.16 4.61
CA TRP A 19 -2.83 -6.19 4.85
C TRP A 19 -2.73 -5.08 3.81
N ASN A 20 -3.28 -5.31 2.62
CA ASN A 20 -3.37 -4.31 1.57
C ASN A 20 -4.61 -3.43 1.71
N TYR A 21 -5.43 -3.61 2.75
CA TYR A 21 -6.51 -2.67 3.06
C TYR A 21 -6.01 -1.56 3.99
N GLY A 22 -6.54 -0.37 3.81
CA GLY A 22 -6.32 0.77 4.70
C GLY A 22 -7.58 1.56 4.93
N LEU A 23 -7.55 2.39 5.98
CA LEU A 23 -8.59 3.37 6.24
C LEU A 23 -8.36 4.57 5.32
N PHE A 24 -9.36 4.89 4.52
CA PHE A 24 -9.35 5.97 3.55
C PHE A 24 -10.27 7.09 4.03
N LEU A 25 -9.72 8.30 4.13
CA LEU A 25 -10.48 9.52 4.29
C LEU A 25 -10.90 10.00 2.90
N PRO A 26 -12.21 10.06 2.60
CA PRO A 26 -12.68 10.54 1.32
C PRO A 26 -12.37 12.03 1.10
N PRO A 27 -12.34 12.49 -0.16
CA PRO A 27 -12.19 13.91 -0.46
C PRO A 27 -13.28 14.75 0.22
N SER A 28 -12.90 15.89 0.79
CA SER A 28 -13.82 16.82 1.45
C SER A 28 -13.32 18.25 1.29
N LYS A 29 -14.23 19.21 1.06
CA LYS A 29 -13.95 20.67 0.99
C LYS A 29 -12.72 21.02 0.13
N GLY A 30 -12.64 20.45 -1.07
CA GLY A 30 -11.53 20.70 -2.01
C GLY A 30 -10.21 20.00 -1.68
N LYS A 31 -10.14 19.23 -0.58
CA LYS A 31 -8.98 18.38 -0.27
C LYS A 31 -9.16 17.01 -0.91
N ALA A 32 -8.10 16.50 -1.55
CA ALA A 32 -8.08 15.15 -2.07
C ALA A 32 -8.19 14.10 -0.94
N GLY A 33 -8.84 12.98 -1.25
CA GLY A 33 -8.91 11.85 -0.34
C GLY A 33 -7.53 11.22 -0.13
N LYS A 34 -7.33 10.59 1.04
CA LYS A 34 -6.05 10.02 1.43
C LYS A 34 -6.22 8.81 2.34
N PHE A 35 -5.29 7.88 2.28
CA PHE A 35 -5.18 6.84 3.30
C PHE A 35 -4.60 7.43 4.59
N LEU A 36 -5.07 6.90 5.72
CA LEU A 36 -4.53 7.20 7.03
C LEU A 36 -3.24 6.40 7.24
N GLN A 37 -2.26 7.06 7.84
CA GLN A 37 -1.04 6.43 8.36
C GLN A 37 -1.38 5.57 9.57
N GLU A 38 -0.85 4.36 9.60
CA GLU A 38 -1.17 3.34 10.61
C GLU A 38 -0.51 3.62 11.97
N ASP A 39 0.58 4.38 11.99
CA ASP A 39 1.31 4.82 13.17
C ASP A 39 0.77 6.11 13.80
N ARG A 40 -0.23 6.74 13.17
CA ARG A 40 -0.83 8.00 13.63
C ARG A 40 -2.22 7.78 14.24
N MET A 41 -2.52 8.45 15.35
CA MET A 41 -3.83 8.33 16.02
C MET A 41 -4.93 8.99 15.19
N LEU A 42 -6.14 8.42 15.22
CA LEU A 42 -7.31 8.99 14.52
C LEU A 42 -7.58 10.45 14.92
N LYS A 43 -7.45 10.79 16.21
CA LYS A 43 -7.69 12.15 16.72
C LYS A 43 -6.77 13.22 16.12
N GLU A 44 -5.65 12.82 15.51
CA GLU A 44 -4.71 13.74 14.86
C GLU A 44 -5.13 14.08 13.43
N TYR A 45 -6.19 13.46 12.91
CA TYR A 45 -6.76 13.78 11.62
C TYR A 45 -7.91 14.80 11.77
N PRO A 46 -7.97 15.83 10.91
CA PRO A 46 -8.99 16.86 10.99
C PRO A 46 -10.30 16.35 10.38
N PHE A 47 -11.08 15.59 11.16
CA PHE A 47 -12.42 15.17 10.75
C PHE A 47 -13.36 16.38 10.75
N ASP A 48 -14.09 16.58 9.66
CA ASP A 48 -15.01 17.72 9.48
C ASP A 48 -16.30 17.59 10.31
N SER A 49 -16.60 16.40 10.85
CA SER A 49 -17.82 16.06 11.58
C SER A 49 -17.54 15.27 12.85
N SER A 50 -18.46 15.32 13.82
CA SER A 50 -18.42 14.55 15.07
C SER A 50 -18.39 13.03 14.84
N VAL A 51 -18.93 12.57 13.72
CA VAL A 51 -18.79 11.20 13.21
C VAL A 51 -17.94 11.28 11.94
N GLY A 52 -16.65 10.99 12.05
CA GLY A 52 -15.77 10.91 10.88
C GLY A 52 -16.21 9.77 9.96
N HIS A 53 -16.36 10.03 8.66
CA HIS A 53 -16.63 9.00 7.66
C HIS A 53 -15.30 8.48 7.09
N LEU A 54 -15.03 7.19 7.28
CA LEU A 54 -13.86 6.48 6.74
C LEU A 54 -14.32 5.29 5.92
N GLU A 55 -13.60 5.02 4.84
CA GLU A 55 -13.81 3.84 3.98
C GLU A 55 -12.69 2.83 4.22
N LEU A 56 -13.00 1.53 4.35
CA LEU A 56 -11.99 0.49 4.27
C LEU A 56 -11.73 0.18 2.78
N LYS A 57 -10.58 0.59 2.25
CA LYS A 57 -10.24 0.44 0.82
C LYS A 57 -8.98 -0.38 0.60
N TYR A 58 -8.96 -1.12 -0.50
CA TYR A 58 -7.77 -1.81 -0.98
C TYR A 58 -6.77 -0.79 -1.56
N LYS A 59 -5.55 -0.78 -1.04
CA LYS A 59 -4.43 0.05 -1.49
C LYS A 59 -3.88 -0.55 -2.79
N GLN A 60 -3.92 0.21 -3.86
CA GLN A 60 -3.38 -0.19 -5.15
C GLN A 60 -2.63 0.96 -5.80
N ARG A 61 -1.59 0.65 -6.56
CA ARG A 61 -0.85 1.71 -7.25
C ARG A 61 -1.75 2.41 -8.27
N VAL A 62 -1.84 3.73 -8.17
CA VAL A 62 -2.56 4.56 -9.15
C VAL A 62 -1.57 5.08 -10.20
N TYR A 63 -1.68 4.57 -11.42
CA TYR A 63 -0.81 4.95 -12.54
C TYR A 63 -1.28 6.27 -13.17
N ARG A 64 -1.01 7.43 -12.54
CA ARG A 64 -1.50 8.75 -13.01
C ARG A 64 -0.82 9.29 -14.28
N VAL A 65 0.46 8.99 -14.51
CA VAL A 65 1.28 9.62 -15.58
C VAL A 65 1.71 8.65 -16.68
N LEU A 66 1.34 7.38 -16.56
CA LEU A 66 1.72 6.41 -17.55
C LEU A 66 0.49 6.10 -18.41
N LYS A 67 0.56 6.38 -19.72
CA LYS A 67 -0.07 5.51 -20.72
C LYS A 67 0.59 4.13 -20.63
N THR A 68 0.53 3.48 -19.46
CA THR A 68 1.23 2.23 -19.21
C THR A 68 0.49 1.17 -19.98
N ASN A 69 1.18 0.60 -20.95
CA ASN A 69 0.70 -0.58 -21.61
C ASN A 69 0.55 -1.70 -20.56
N LEU A 70 -0.66 -2.20 -20.36
CA LEU A 70 -0.97 -3.27 -19.42
C LEU A 70 -0.05 -4.49 -19.61
N ASN A 71 0.39 -4.76 -20.84
CA ASN A 71 1.32 -5.85 -21.14
C ASN A 71 2.72 -5.60 -20.55
N LYS A 72 3.18 -4.35 -20.49
CA LYS A 72 4.44 -4.01 -19.81
C LYS A 72 4.31 -4.19 -18.30
N LEU A 73 3.18 -3.78 -17.71
CA LEU A 73 2.93 -3.98 -16.28
C LEU A 73 2.89 -5.46 -15.91
N LYS A 74 2.22 -6.30 -16.71
CA LYS A 74 2.20 -7.76 -16.54
C LYS A 74 3.60 -8.37 -16.58
N LYS A 75 4.45 -7.93 -17.52
CA LYS A 75 5.85 -8.39 -17.64
C LYS A 75 6.70 -8.01 -16.43
N ILE A 76 6.40 -6.88 -15.79
CA ILE A 76 7.10 -6.47 -14.57
C ILE A 76 6.63 -7.31 -13.37
N HIS A 77 5.35 -7.66 -13.30
CA HIS A 77 4.74 -8.44 -12.21
C HIS A 77 4.85 -9.96 -12.39
N ILE A 78 6.06 -10.45 -12.69
CA ILE A 78 6.37 -11.89 -12.71
C ILE A 78 7.15 -12.29 -11.46
N LYS A 79 7.05 -13.56 -11.07
CA LYS A 79 7.63 -14.08 -9.80
C LYS A 79 9.12 -13.74 -9.61
N SER A 80 9.93 -13.87 -10.66
CA SER A 80 11.37 -13.56 -10.59
C SER A 80 11.64 -12.09 -10.30
N ASN A 81 10.94 -11.17 -10.97
CA ASN A 81 11.10 -9.73 -10.76
C ASN A 81 10.64 -9.31 -9.36
N LEU A 82 9.53 -9.89 -8.88
CA LEU A 82 9.03 -9.64 -7.53
C LEU A 82 10.02 -10.13 -6.47
N LYS A 83 10.67 -11.29 -6.68
CA LYS A 83 11.75 -11.78 -5.80
C LYS A 83 12.93 -10.80 -5.79
N ASN A 84 13.41 -10.41 -6.97
CA ASN A 84 14.51 -9.46 -7.11
C ASN A 84 14.21 -8.11 -6.43
N PHE A 85 12.95 -7.64 -6.53
CA PHE A 85 12.51 -6.44 -5.83
C PHE A 85 12.61 -6.62 -4.31
N LEU A 86 12.09 -7.72 -3.76
CA LEU A 86 12.18 -8.00 -2.32
C LEU A 86 13.62 -8.11 -1.83
N ASP A 87 14.50 -8.73 -2.61
CA ASP A 87 15.92 -8.83 -2.26
C ASP A 87 16.56 -7.44 -2.17
N CYS A 88 16.18 -6.51 -3.07
CA CYS A 88 16.62 -5.10 -3.00
C CYS A 88 16.04 -4.37 -1.78
N VAL A 89 14.78 -4.65 -1.41
CA VAL A 89 14.13 -4.11 -0.21
C VAL A 89 14.87 -4.59 1.04
N LYS A 90 15.14 -5.90 1.14
CA LYS A 90 15.85 -6.53 2.27
C LYS A 90 17.28 -6.04 2.43
N SER A 91 17.98 -5.80 1.32
CA SER A 91 19.35 -5.26 1.35
C SER A 91 19.40 -3.75 1.61
N GLY A 92 18.26 -3.06 1.63
CA GLY A 92 18.21 -1.60 1.76
C GLY A 92 18.74 -0.85 0.53
N ASP A 93 18.80 -1.48 -0.65
CA ASP A 93 19.25 -0.87 -1.90
C ASP A 93 18.16 0.06 -2.48
N VAL A 94 18.09 1.26 -1.90
CA VAL A 94 17.06 2.27 -2.21
C VAL A 94 17.05 2.66 -3.69
N ASP A 95 18.20 2.67 -4.35
CA ASP A 95 18.31 3.04 -5.76
C ASP A 95 17.70 1.97 -6.67
N LYS A 96 17.97 0.69 -6.41
CA LYS A 96 17.32 -0.40 -7.15
C LYS A 96 15.83 -0.46 -6.87
N VAL A 97 15.41 -0.27 -5.62
CA VAL A 97 13.98 -0.20 -5.27
C VAL A 97 13.30 0.93 -6.06
N SER A 98 13.92 2.11 -6.10
CA SER A 98 13.40 3.26 -6.86
C SER A 98 13.32 2.97 -8.36
N LYS A 99 14.31 2.29 -8.93
CA LYS A 99 14.29 1.85 -10.34
C LYS A 99 13.12 0.92 -10.64
N TRP A 100 12.81 -0.03 -9.75
CA TRP A 100 11.65 -0.91 -9.90
C TRP A 100 10.33 -0.16 -9.84
N LEU A 101 10.20 0.77 -8.89
CA LEU A 101 9.02 1.61 -8.76
C LEU A 101 8.84 2.50 -9.99
N ASN A 102 9.90 3.10 -10.52
CA ASN A 102 9.84 3.91 -11.73
C ASN A 102 9.46 3.10 -12.98
N LYS A 103 9.82 1.81 -13.04
CA LYS A 103 9.37 0.91 -14.11
C LYS A 103 7.87 0.63 -14.08
N GLY A 104 7.20 0.85 -12.94
CA GLY A 104 5.76 0.58 -12.79
C GLY A 104 5.44 -0.65 -11.93
N LEU A 105 6.40 -1.21 -11.18
CA LEU A 105 6.11 -2.28 -10.22
C LEU A 105 5.16 -1.77 -9.12
N ASP A 106 4.05 -2.46 -8.87
CA ASP A 106 3.16 -2.19 -7.74
C ASP A 106 3.74 -2.87 -6.51
N PRO A 107 4.17 -2.12 -5.49
CA PRO A 107 4.74 -2.69 -4.26
C PRO A 107 3.69 -3.39 -3.38
N ASN A 108 2.39 -3.20 -3.63
CA ASN A 108 1.32 -3.80 -2.84
C ASN A 108 1.00 -5.24 -3.30
N PHE A 109 2.02 -6.04 -3.60
CA PHE A 109 1.86 -7.44 -4.02
C PHE A 109 2.03 -8.41 -2.86
N GLN A 110 1.40 -9.58 -2.97
CA GLN A 110 1.57 -10.66 -2.01
C GLN A 110 2.73 -11.56 -2.42
N TRP A 111 3.61 -11.90 -1.47
CA TRP A 111 4.74 -12.79 -1.70
C TRP A 111 4.70 -14.02 -0.80
N LYS A 112 4.26 -15.16 -1.34
CA LYS A 112 4.30 -16.41 -0.60
C LYS A 112 5.54 -17.20 -1.01
N ASP A 113 6.69 -16.95 -0.39
CA ASP A 113 7.78 -17.94 -0.38
C ASP A 113 7.53 -18.90 0.79
N GLY A 114 7.29 -20.18 0.49
CA GLY A 114 7.57 -21.31 1.39
C GLY A 114 7.26 -21.22 2.89
N GLY A 115 6.28 -20.43 3.34
CA GLY A 115 5.79 -20.45 4.73
C GLY A 115 6.22 -19.30 5.67
N GLY A 116 6.87 -18.23 5.20
CA GLY A 116 7.31 -17.11 6.05
C GLY A 116 6.59 -15.77 5.78
N LYS A 117 6.16 -15.08 6.83
CA LYS A 117 5.31 -13.87 6.82
C LYS A 117 5.83 -12.73 5.93
N THR A 118 4.98 -12.28 4.99
CA THR A 118 5.10 -11.08 4.15
C THR A 118 5.08 -9.74 4.90
N GLU A 119 4.74 -9.77 6.18
CA GLU A 119 4.36 -8.61 6.98
C GLU A 119 5.51 -7.60 7.15
N ASN A 120 6.74 -8.08 7.41
CA ASN A 120 7.87 -7.18 7.70
C ASN A 120 8.46 -6.52 6.44
N ASP A 121 8.50 -7.23 5.32
CA ASP A 121 9.07 -6.72 4.06
C ASP A 121 8.18 -5.64 3.43
N LEU A 122 6.86 -5.79 3.55
CA LEU A 122 5.88 -4.81 3.08
C LEU A 122 5.93 -3.52 3.91
N VAL A 123 6.04 -3.62 5.24
CA VAL A 123 6.12 -2.44 6.13
C VAL A 123 7.35 -1.56 5.82
N PHE A 124 8.52 -2.16 5.55
CA PHE A 124 9.70 -1.39 5.13
C PHE A 124 9.47 -0.70 3.78
N THR A 125 8.82 -1.41 2.85
CA THR A 125 8.47 -0.87 1.53
C THR A 125 7.52 0.33 1.66
N TYR A 126 6.45 0.24 2.47
CA TYR A 126 5.52 1.36 2.72
C TYR A 126 6.22 2.58 3.34
N LYS A 127 7.11 2.39 4.33
CA LYS A 127 7.90 3.50 4.91
C LYS A 127 8.80 4.19 3.88
N LEU A 128 9.37 3.44 2.94
CA LEU A 128 10.20 4.02 1.88
C LEU A 128 9.35 4.76 0.84
N LEU A 129 8.17 4.25 0.52
CA LEU A 129 7.22 4.84 -0.43
C LEU A 129 6.59 6.14 0.08
N GLU A 130 6.15 6.15 1.35
CA GLU A 130 5.59 7.34 1.99
C GLU A 130 6.59 8.50 2.03
N LYS A 131 7.88 8.21 2.31
CA LYS A 131 8.96 9.20 2.27
C LYS A 131 9.26 9.76 0.88
N ARG A 132 8.89 9.06 -0.19
CA ARG A 132 9.28 9.37 -1.58
C ARG A 132 8.11 9.86 -2.44
N HIS A 133 6.92 10.09 -1.86
CA HIS A 133 5.70 10.46 -2.60
C HIS A 133 5.39 9.54 -3.79
N VAL A 134 5.78 8.27 -3.70
CA VAL A 134 5.42 7.29 -4.72
C VAL A 134 3.92 7.06 -4.54
N ASN A 135 3.13 7.36 -5.57
CA ASN A 135 1.66 7.34 -5.57
C ASN A 135 1.08 5.92 -5.44
N CYS A 136 1.38 5.26 -4.32
CA CYS A 136 0.67 4.12 -3.81
C CYS A 136 -0.45 4.70 -2.95
N VAL A 137 -1.68 4.65 -3.46
CA VAL A 137 -2.88 5.04 -2.72
C VAL A 137 -3.40 3.74 -2.13
#